data_AF-A0A1B9ID40-F1
#
_entry.id   AF-A0A1B9ID40-F1
#
_cell.length_a   1.000
_cell.length_b   1.000
_cell.length_c   1.000
_cell.angle_alpha   90.00
_cell.angle_beta   90.00
_cell.angle_gamma   90.00
#
_symmetry.space_group_name_H-M   'P 1'
#
loop_
_entity.id
_entity.type
_entity.pdbx_description
1 polymer ?
#
loop_
_entity_poly.entity_id
_entity_poly.type
_entity_poly.pdbx_seq_one_letter_code
_entity_poly.pdbx_strand_id
1 'polypeptide(L)'
;MPTYGSTDNAQNPQSPPTNMDVPRVALVSNDGSTLWVNSDSLIKSSTFFADMFNICKLNTSSVESEAQISIISRSNESILIDTNKKVLELFVDFVSVSQPSLSRFNNLEDTVTLYKLCQFYDFNPDLIGMIKTQLKRFSLTQSWKLLEIASKINDEELIEMALKELKWGEFILGIKGDNREFWERLESLSPIWRIHLLKITLGDPKGNMNLPLSLPITADFPSQQSKYWQKIMDRRLNFILKEETRSFWKLISLFILAIIIFFCLPFIIFFNWFK
;
A
#
# COMPACT_ATOMS: atom_id res chain seq x y z
N MET A 1 -10.33 -19.09 78.08
CA MET A 1 -9.15 -19.96 78.31
C MET A 1 -9.56 -21.36 77.89
N PRO A 2 -8.93 -21.88 76.83
CA PRO A 2 -7.71 -22.69 76.99
C PRO A 2 -6.57 -22.29 76.03
N THR A 3 -5.37 -22.73 76.39
CA THR A 3 -4.07 -22.61 75.68
C THR A 3 -3.68 -23.92 74.99
N TYR A 4 -2.57 -23.87 74.23
CA TYR A 4 -1.85 -24.89 73.42
C TYR A 4 -2.23 -24.88 71.92
N GLY A 5 -1.30 -24.87 70.96
CA GLY A 5 0.17 -24.92 70.96
C GLY A 5 0.70 -24.80 69.53
N SER A 6 1.94 -24.30 69.38
CA SER A 6 2.70 -24.15 68.13
C SER A 6 2.82 -25.43 67.29
N THR A 7 2.85 -25.26 65.97
CA THR A 7 3.88 -25.90 65.13
C THR A 7 4.22 -24.98 63.95
N ASP A 8 5.46 -24.49 63.98
CA ASP A 8 6.13 -23.83 62.87
C ASP A 8 6.31 -24.81 61.72
N ASN A 9 5.86 -24.44 60.53
CA ASN A 9 6.35 -24.99 59.28
C ASN A 9 6.64 -23.83 58.34
N ALA A 10 7.85 -23.32 58.44
CA ALA A 10 8.43 -22.39 57.48
C ALA A 10 8.59 -23.11 56.14
N GLN A 11 7.58 -22.97 55.27
CA GLN A 11 7.74 -23.25 53.85
C GLN A 11 8.69 -22.21 53.27
N ASN A 12 9.90 -22.67 52.99
CA ASN A 12 10.90 -21.99 52.16
C ASN A 12 10.21 -21.52 50.85
N PRO A 13 10.14 -20.21 50.56
CA PRO A 13 9.64 -19.76 49.27
C PRO A 13 10.66 -20.21 48.21
N GLN A 14 10.28 -21.23 47.43
CA GLN A 14 10.95 -21.55 46.18
C GLN A 14 11.05 -20.25 45.37
N SER A 15 12.29 -19.78 45.22
CA SER A 15 12.63 -18.69 44.32
C SER A 15 11.99 -18.97 42.94
N PRO A 16 11.42 -17.95 42.28
CA PRO A 16 10.95 -18.11 40.92
C PRO A 16 12.13 -18.57 40.04
N PRO A 17 11.91 -19.47 39.07
CA PRO A 17 12.96 -19.88 38.16
C PRO A 17 13.56 -18.63 37.51
N THR A 18 14.86 -18.47 37.70
CA THR A 18 15.67 -17.39 37.14
C THR A 18 15.44 -17.35 35.64
N ASN A 19 14.87 -16.24 35.19
CA ASN A 19 14.59 -15.88 33.81
C ASN A 19 15.84 -16.19 32.97
N MET A 20 15.80 -17.24 32.14
CA MET A 20 16.83 -17.48 31.15
C MET A 20 16.87 -16.25 30.24
N ASP A 21 18.02 -15.58 30.14
CA ASP A 21 18.24 -14.44 29.27
C ASP A 21 17.98 -14.86 27.82
N VAL A 22 16.73 -14.72 27.38
CA VAL A 22 16.34 -14.97 25.99
C VAL A 22 17.08 -13.96 25.12
N PRO A 23 17.85 -14.39 24.12
CA PRO A 23 18.65 -13.48 23.29
C PRO A 23 17.73 -12.52 22.52
N ARG A 24 17.91 -11.21 22.76
CA ARG A 24 17.12 -10.14 22.16
C ARG A 24 17.94 -9.35 21.15
N VAL A 25 17.27 -8.89 20.12
CA VAL A 25 17.83 -8.03 19.08
C VAL A 25 17.02 -6.73 19.01
N ALA A 26 17.72 -5.62 18.81
CA ALA A 26 17.12 -4.32 18.64
C ALA A 26 16.74 -4.11 17.17
N LEU A 27 15.48 -3.84 16.88
CA LEU A 27 15.01 -3.35 15.59
C LEU A 27 14.82 -1.85 15.68
N VAL A 28 15.34 -1.10 14.69
CA VAL A 28 15.31 0.37 14.69
C VAL A 28 14.54 0.84 13.47
N SER A 29 13.54 1.70 13.66
CA SER A 29 12.79 2.34 12.56
C SER A 29 13.51 3.58 12.02
N ASN A 30 13.01 4.12 10.90
CA ASN A 30 13.56 5.32 10.26
C ASN A 30 13.58 6.57 11.13
N ASP A 31 12.69 6.65 12.12
CA ASP A 31 12.63 7.74 13.09
C ASP A 31 13.56 7.52 14.30
N GLY A 32 14.36 6.45 14.30
CA GLY A 32 15.26 6.07 15.38
C GLY A 32 14.59 5.32 16.54
N SER A 33 13.28 5.05 16.47
CA SER A 33 12.61 4.28 17.53
C SER A 33 13.14 2.85 17.56
N THR A 34 13.46 2.37 18.76
CA THR A 34 14.04 1.03 18.95
C THR A 34 13.05 0.12 19.67
N LEU A 35 12.80 -1.06 19.11
CA LEU A 35 12.02 -2.13 19.73
C LEU A 35 12.86 -3.39 19.86
N TRP A 36 12.71 -4.09 20.97
CA TRP A 36 13.44 -5.32 21.24
C TRP A 36 12.59 -6.54 20.94
N VAL A 37 13.12 -7.48 20.18
CA VAL A 37 12.44 -8.73 19.79
C VAL A 37 13.30 -9.93 20.14
N ASN A 38 12.65 -11.05 20.46
CA ASN A 38 13.33 -12.32 20.64
C ASN A 38 13.94 -12.78 19.30
N SER A 39 15.25 -12.98 19.27
CA SER A 39 15.96 -13.47 18.07
C SER A 39 15.45 -14.83 17.61
N ASP A 40 15.09 -15.74 18.53
CA ASP A 40 14.52 -17.04 18.18
C ASP A 40 13.18 -16.91 17.45
N SER A 41 12.37 -15.91 17.79
CA SER A 41 11.11 -15.64 17.10
C SER A 41 11.35 -15.17 15.66
N LEU A 42 12.34 -14.32 15.44
CA LEU A 42 12.74 -13.88 14.09
C LEU A 42 13.26 -15.07 13.26
N ILE A 43 14.18 -15.86 13.81
CA ILE A 43 14.78 -17.03 13.16
C ILE A 43 13.70 -18.04 12.75
N LYS A 44 12.74 -18.32 13.63
CA LYS A 44 11.65 -19.27 13.34
C LYS A 44 10.68 -18.76 12.29
N SER A 45 10.54 -17.44 12.17
CA SER A 45 9.51 -16.83 11.31
C SER A 45 10.02 -16.46 9.92
N SER A 46 11.33 -16.44 9.71
CA SER A 46 11.98 -15.93 8.49
C SER A 46 13.31 -16.64 8.24
N THR A 47 13.46 -17.15 7.03
CA THR A 47 14.71 -17.74 6.50
C THR A 47 15.81 -16.69 6.40
N PHE A 48 15.48 -15.46 5.99
CA PHE A 48 16.42 -14.34 5.94
C PHE A 48 17.09 -14.11 7.30
N PHE A 49 16.30 -14.02 8.37
CA PHE A 49 16.85 -13.81 9.71
C PHE A 49 17.60 -15.04 10.19
N ALA A 50 17.10 -16.26 9.92
CA ALA A 50 17.81 -17.49 10.24
C ALA A 50 19.24 -17.50 9.63
N ASP A 51 19.35 -17.17 8.35
CA ASP A 51 20.63 -17.12 7.63
C ASP A 51 21.53 -16.00 8.15
N MET A 52 20.98 -14.81 8.35
CA MET A 52 21.70 -13.66 8.89
C MET A 52 22.33 -13.99 10.26
N PHE A 53 21.56 -14.57 11.19
CA PHE A 53 22.07 -14.96 12.50
C PHE A 53 23.05 -16.14 12.45
N ASN A 54 22.91 -17.05 11.49
CA ASN A 54 23.85 -18.16 11.29
C ASN A 54 25.20 -17.69 10.74
N ILE A 55 25.22 -16.71 9.83
CA ILE A 55 26.45 -16.11 9.30
C ILE A 55 27.22 -15.38 10.42
N CYS A 56 26.52 -14.60 11.26
CA CYS A 56 27.15 -13.91 12.39
C CYS A 56 27.80 -14.89 13.39
N LYS A 57 27.18 -16.06 13.61
CA LYS A 57 27.76 -17.14 14.45
C LYS A 57 29.04 -17.72 13.85
N LEU A 58 29.10 -17.89 12.53
CA LEU A 58 30.29 -18.45 11.86
C LEU A 58 31.47 -17.49 11.89
N ASN A 59 31.23 -16.18 11.71
CA ASN A 59 32.29 -15.17 11.74
C ASN A 59 32.92 -14.96 13.13
N THR A 60 32.27 -15.45 14.19
CA THR A 60 32.77 -15.37 15.58
C THR A 60 33.46 -16.66 16.04
N SER A 61 33.44 -17.72 15.22
CA SER A 61 33.94 -19.06 15.57
C SER A 61 35.45 -19.26 15.45
N SER A 62 36.24 -18.21 15.19
CA SER A 62 37.72 -18.30 15.20
C SER A 62 38.35 -18.15 16.59
N VAL A 63 37.56 -18.15 17.67
CA VAL A 63 38.06 -18.20 19.05
C VAL A 63 37.22 -19.20 19.84
N GLU A 64 37.86 -20.31 20.21
CA GLU A 64 37.36 -21.35 21.11
C GLU A 64 36.77 -20.73 22.39
N SER A 65 35.56 -21.14 22.78
CA SER A 65 35.16 -21.46 24.16
C SER A 65 33.62 -21.37 24.30
N GLU A 66 33.06 -22.25 25.12
CA GLU A 66 31.64 -22.56 25.38
C GLU A 66 30.78 -21.40 25.95
N ALA A 67 31.18 -20.14 25.75
CA ALA A 67 30.44 -18.93 26.12
C ALA A 67 29.58 -18.36 24.96
N GLN A 68 29.49 -19.04 23.83
CA GLN A 68 29.05 -18.44 22.56
C GLN A 68 27.55 -18.15 22.41
N ILE A 69 26.67 -18.69 23.26
CA ILE A 69 25.26 -18.24 23.29
C ILE A 69 25.16 -16.83 23.90
N SER A 70 26.13 -16.43 24.73
CA SER A 70 26.13 -15.11 25.40
C SER A 70 26.74 -13.98 24.55
N ILE A 71 27.33 -14.27 23.39
CA ILE A 71 27.99 -13.26 22.54
C ILE A 71 27.00 -12.60 21.57
N ILE A 72 25.97 -13.32 21.11
CA ILE A 72 24.84 -12.67 20.40
C ILE A 72 24.12 -11.69 21.35
N SER A 73 24.13 -11.96 22.65
CA SER A 73 23.63 -11.04 23.68
C SER A 73 24.51 -9.80 23.92
N ARG A 74 25.69 -9.68 23.28
CA ARG A 74 26.66 -8.58 23.51
C ARG A 74 27.06 -7.77 22.29
N SER A 75 26.77 -8.21 21.06
CA SER A 75 26.82 -7.30 19.91
C SER A 75 25.55 -6.48 19.91
N ASN A 76 25.68 -5.17 20.15
CA ASN A 76 24.66 -4.15 19.97
C ASN A 76 24.27 -4.00 18.48
N GLU A 77 24.09 -5.10 17.74
CA GLU A 77 23.66 -5.09 16.35
C GLU A 77 22.17 -4.77 16.33
N SER A 78 21.90 -3.47 16.23
CA SER A 78 20.60 -2.99 15.83
C SER A 78 20.39 -3.27 14.34
N ILE A 79 19.23 -3.81 14.00
CA ILE A 79 18.82 -3.99 12.62
C ILE A 79 17.94 -2.80 12.25
N LEU A 80 18.40 -2.00 11.29
CA LEU A 80 17.61 -0.92 10.73
C LEU A 80 16.52 -1.51 9.84
N ILE A 81 15.26 -1.20 10.14
CA ILE A 81 14.10 -1.58 9.34
C ILE A 81 13.54 -0.31 8.70
N ASP A 82 13.48 -0.28 7.38
CA ASP A 82 12.98 0.84 6.58
C ASP A 82 11.45 1.02 6.70
N THR A 83 11.02 1.46 7.88
CA THR A 83 9.61 1.66 8.19
C THR A 83 9.42 2.65 9.34
N ASN A 84 8.17 3.06 9.58
CA ASN A 84 7.82 3.93 10.71
C ASN A 84 7.63 3.12 12.00
N LYS A 85 7.69 3.79 13.16
CA LYS A 85 7.52 3.12 14.47
C LYS A 85 6.24 2.28 14.56
N LYS A 86 5.12 2.76 14.04
CA LYS A 86 3.82 2.07 14.16
C LYS A 86 3.81 0.74 13.43
N VAL A 87 4.35 0.69 12.22
CA VAL A 87 4.48 -0.55 11.44
C VAL A 87 5.54 -1.45 12.08
N LEU A 88 6.59 -0.89 12.66
CA LEU A 88 7.59 -1.67 13.42
C LEU A 88 6.97 -2.33 14.66
N GLU A 89 6.10 -1.64 15.39
CA GLU A 89 5.34 -2.23 16.52
C GLU A 89 4.46 -3.38 16.05
N LEU A 90 3.71 -3.18 14.96
CA LEU A 90 2.90 -4.24 14.35
C LEU A 90 3.75 -5.44 13.92
N PHE A 91 4.93 -5.19 13.34
CA PHE A 91 5.87 -6.21 12.94
C PHE A 91 6.38 -7.01 14.15
N VAL A 92 6.87 -6.34 15.19
CA VAL A 92 7.36 -7.01 16.41
C VAL A 92 6.27 -7.83 17.07
N ASP A 93 5.06 -7.28 17.20
CA ASP A 93 3.91 -8.03 17.73
C ASP A 93 3.59 -9.26 16.89
N PHE A 94 3.64 -9.11 15.57
CA PHE A 94 3.33 -10.18 14.62
C PHE A 94 4.32 -11.35 14.71
N VAL A 95 5.60 -11.07 14.92
CA VAL A 95 6.65 -12.10 15.05
C VAL A 95 6.73 -12.67 16.47
N SER A 96 6.42 -11.87 17.48
CA SER A 96 6.58 -12.28 18.88
C SER A 96 5.50 -13.25 19.35
N VAL A 97 4.33 -13.26 18.71
CA VAL A 97 3.17 -14.07 19.12
C VAL A 97 3.01 -15.26 18.19
N SER A 98 2.77 -16.45 18.74
CA SER A 98 2.55 -17.67 17.95
C SER A 98 1.30 -17.62 17.06
N GLN A 99 0.30 -16.85 17.46
CA GLN A 99 -0.94 -16.60 16.71
C GLN A 99 -1.29 -15.11 16.78
N PRO A 100 -0.76 -14.28 15.87
CA PRO A 100 -1.03 -12.85 15.89
C PRO A 100 -2.51 -12.55 15.59
N SER A 101 -3.13 -11.71 16.41
CA SER A 101 -4.53 -11.31 16.20
C SER A 101 -4.65 -10.35 15.03
N LEU A 102 -5.50 -10.69 14.06
CA LEU A 102 -5.77 -9.84 12.92
C LEU A 102 -6.46 -8.51 13.28
N SER A 103 -7.04 -8.41 14.49
CA SER A 103 -7.79 -7.23 14.95
C SER A 103 -6.92 -5.99 15.19
N ARG A 104 -5.59 -6.13 15.22
CA ARG A 104 -4.67 -4.99 15.30
C ARG A 104 -4.46 -4.32 13.94
N PHE A 105 -4.72 -5.02 12.84
CA PHE A 105 -4.57 -4.52 11.47
C PHE A 105 -5.82 -3.78 11.00
N ASN A 106 -6.04 -2.58 11.52
CA ASN A 106 -7.22 -1.76 11.21
C ASN A 106 -6.97 -0.73 10.10
N ASN A 107 -5.72 -0.53 9.70
CA ASN A 107 -5.35 0.41 8.65
C ASN A 107 -4.76 -0.34 7.45
N LEU A 108 -5.25 0.00 6.25
CA LEU A 108 -4.86 -0.66 5.01
C LEU A 108 -3.40 -0.37 4.64
N GLU A 109 -2.96 0.89 4.72
CA GLU A 109 -1.59 1.29 4.37
C GLU A 109 -0.54 0.60 5.24
N ASP A 110 -0.76 0.55 6.55
CA ASP A 110 0.11 -0.13 7.51
C ASP A 110 0.14 -1.65 7.22
N THR A 111 -1.01 -2.24 6.86
CA THR A 111 -1.09 -3.67 6.54
C THR A 111 -0.36 -4.01 5.24
N VAL A 112 -0.46 -3.16 4.21
CA VAL A 112 0.31 -3.32 2.97
C VAL A 112 1.80 -3.15 3.23
N THR A 113 2.19 -2.17 4.05
CA THR A 113 3.59 -1.97 4.41
C THR A 113 4.15 -3.19 5.15
N LEU A 114 3.41 -3.72 6.12
CA LEU A 114 3.78 -4.95 6.84
C LEU A 114 3.90 -6.14 5.88
N TYR A 115 2.94 -6.30 4.96
CA TYR A 115 2.98 -7.33 3.93
C TYR A 115 4.27 -7.27 3.11
N LYS A 116 4.66 -6.08 2.64
CA LYS A 116 5.90 -5.90 1.87
C LYS A 116 7.15 -6.15 2.70
N LEU A 117 7.16 -5.76 3.98
CA LEU A 117 8.26 -6.09 4.90
C LEU A 117 8.39 -7.61 5.08
N CYS A 118 7.28 -8.32 5.31
CA CYS A 118 7.30 -9.77 5.45
C CYS A 118 7.76 -10.48 4.16
N GLN A 119 7.37 -9.97 2.98
CA GLN A 119 7.91 -10.48 1.71
C GLN A 119 9.41 -10.22 1.57
N PHE A 120 9.86 -9.00 1.90
CA PHE A 120 11.26 -8.61 1.76
C PHE A 120 12.19 -9.44 2.65
N TYR A 121 11.77 -9.71 3.88
CA TYR A 121 12.51 -10.53 4.83
C TYR A 121 12.17 -12.03 4.75
N ASP A 122 11.60 -12.50 3.64
CA ASP A 122 11.29 -13.93 3.38
C ASP A 122 10.63 -14.65 4.55
N PHE A 123 9.50 -14.11 5.02
CA PHE A 123 8.73 -14.71 6.10
C PHE A 123 7.99 -15.97 5.67
N ASN A 124 7.73 -16.85 6.63
CA ASN A 124 6.98 -18.09 6.42
C ASN A 124 5.65 -17.83 5.67
N PRO A 125 5.32 -18.62 4.63
CA PRO A 125 4.12 -18.42 3.83
C PRO A 125 2.81 -18.42 4.63
N ASP A 126 2.74 -19.18 5.72
CA ASP A 126 1.56 -19.23 6.59
C ASP A 126 1.29 -17.87 7.26
N LEU A 127 2.35 -17.21 7.73
CA LEU A 127 2.27 -15.87 8.32
C LEU A 127 1.86 -14.84 7.24
N ILE A 128 2.49 -14.90 6.07
CA ILE A 128 2.10 -14.05 4.93
C ILE A 128 0.62 -14.28 4.56
N GLY A 129 0.15 -15.53 4.61
CA GLY A 129 -1.25 -15.91 4.36
C GLY A 129 -2.24 -15.24 5.32
N MET A 130 -1.87 -15.05 6.59
CA MET A 130 -2.68 -14.30 7.55
C MET A 130 -2.83 -12.84 7.15
N ILE A 131 -1.73 -12.19 6.74
CA ILE A 131 -1.76 -10.80 6.27
C ILE A 131 -2.59 -10.68 4.99
N LYS A 132 -2.41 -11.60 4.03
CA LYS A 132 -3.22 -11.68 2.80
C LYS A 132 -4.71 -11.82 3.09
N THR A 133 -5.08 -12.60 4.10
CA THR A 133 -6.48 -12.75 4.52
C THR A 133 -7.07 -11.43 4.99
N GLN A 134 -6.28 -10.62 5.71
CA GLN A 134 -6.71 -9.29 6.13
C GLN A 134 -6.76 -8.29 4.96
N LEU A 135 -5.79 -8.32 4.05
CA LEU A 135 -5.80 -7.52 2.82
C LEU A 135 -7.02 -7.83 1.95
N LYS A 136 -7.42 -9.10 1.88
CA LYS A 136 -8.65 -9.52 1.20
C LYS A 136 -9.92 -8.97 1.88
N ARG A 137 -9.92 -8.77 3.20
CA ARG A 137 -11.03 -8.08 3.88
C ARG A 137 -11.07 -6.61 3.52
N PHE A 138 -9.92 -5.96 3.40
CA PHE A 138 -9.85 -4.59 2.91
C PHE A 138 -10.27 -4.49 1.44
N SER A 139 -9.93 -5.46 0.57
CA SER A 139 -10.34 -5.41 -0.83
C SER A 139 -11.87 -5.40 -1.00
N LEU A 140 -12.62 -6.06 -0.10
CA LEU A 140 -14.09 -6.04 -0.12
C LEU A 140 -14.72 -4.67 0.19
N THR A 141 -14.02 -3.80 0.91
CA THR A 141 -14.57 -2.52 1.42
C THR A 141 -13.85 -1.29 0.89
N GLN A 142 -12.60 -1.47 0.43
CA GLN A 142 -11.66 -0.43 0.03
C GLN A 142 -10.88 -0.83 -1.23
N SER A 143 -11.49 -1.62 -2.13
CA SER A 143 -10.88 -2.09 -3.39
C SER A 143 -10.15 -1.00 -4.17
N TRP A 144 -10.77 0.19 -4.32
CA TRP A 144 -10.13 1.34 -4.99
C TRP A 144 -8.86 1.82 -4.30
N LYS A 145 -8.87 1.91 -2.97
CA LYS A 145 -7.71 2.39 -2.21
C LYS A 145 -6.59 1.35 -2.24
N LEU A 146 -6.92 0.06 -2.14
CA LEU A 146 -5.96 -1.02 -2.30
C LEU A 146 -5.36 -1.01 -3.70
N LEU A 147 -6.17 -0.84 -4.75
CA LEU A 147 -5.68 -0.70 -6.12
C LEU A 147 -4.73 0.49 -6.28
N GLU A 148 -5.07 1.64 -5.69
CA GLU A 148 -4.22 2.82 -5.73
C GLU A 148 -2.85 2.55 -5.11
N ILE A 149 -2.82 1.99 -3.90
CA ILE A 149 -1.56 1.64 -3.21
C ILE A 149 -0.78 0.60 -4.03
N ALA A 150 -1.44 -0.49 -4.41
CA ALA A 150 -0.82 -1.60 -5.13
C ALA A 150 -0.26 -1.17 -6.48
N SER A 151 -0.93 -0.26 -7.19
CA SER A 151 -0.44 0.29 -8.46
C SER A 151 0.84 1.12 -8.30
N LYS A 152 1.02 1.80 -7.17
CA LYS A 152 2.21 2.64 -6.88
C LYS A 152 3.42 1.79 -6.54
N ILE A 153 3.22 0.68 -5.82
CA ILE A 153 4.29 -0.28 -5.49
C ILE A 153 4.46 -1.36 -6.55
N ASN A 154 3.66 -1.32 -7.62
CA ASN A 154 3.65 -2.28 -8.71
C ASN A 154 3.55 -3.74 -8.25
N ASP A 155 2.66 -4.02 -7.29
CA ASP A 155 2.45 -5.36 -6.74
C ASP A 155 1.27 -6.04 -7.46
N GLU A 156 1.59 -6.92 -8.40
CA GLU A 156 0.59 -7.56 -9.26
C GLU A 156 -0.45 -8.37 -8.47
N GLU A 157 -0.03 -9.05 -7.40
CA GLU A 157 -0.92 -9.87 -6.59
C GLU A 157 -1.96 -9.01 -5.86
N LEU A 158 -1.52 -7.88 -5.28
CA LEU A 158 -2.44 -6.95 -4.62
C LEU A 158 -3.35 -6.24 -5.62
N ILE A 159 -2.86 -5.97 -6.83
CA ILE A 159 -3.67 -5.39 -7.91
C ILE A 159 -4.75 -6.37 -8.35
N GLU A 160 -4.40 -7.64 -8.56
CA GLU A 160 -5.38 -8.69 -8.89
C GLU A 160 -6.42 -8.83 -7.78
N MET A 161 -5.99 -8.87 -6.51
CA MET A 161 -6.87 -8.94 -5.36
C MET A 161 -7.85 -7.76 -5.30
N ALA A 162 -7.37 -6.55 -5.58
CA ALA A 162 -8.21 -5.35 -5.62
C ALA A 162 -9.21 -5.40 -6.77
N LEU A 163 -8.75 -5.75 -7.98
CA LEU A 163 -9.59 -5.76 -9.18
C LEU A 163 -10.65 -6.86 -9.17
N LYS A 164 -10.35 -8.01 -8.56
CA LYS A 164 -11.30 -9.11 -8.40
C LYS A 164 -12.53 -8.72 -7.58
N GLU A 165 -12.34 -7.89 -6.56
CA GLU A 165 -13.43 -7.42 -5.68
C GLU A 165 -14.02 -6.08 -6.14
N LEU A 166 -13.36 -5.38 -7.08
CA LEU A 166 -13.82 -4.09 -7.59
C LEU A 166 -14.96 -4.29 -8.61
N LYS A 167 -16.18 -3.91 -8.22
CA LYS A 167 -17.35 -3.99 -9.11
C LYS A 167 -17.32 -2.90 -10.16
N TRP A 168 -17.92 -3.14 -11.33
CA TRP A 168 -17.99 -2.15 -12.41
C TRP A 168 -18.60 -0.80 -11.98
N GLY A 169 -19.69 -0.85 -11.22
CA GLY A 169 -20.33 0.36 -10.69
C GLY A 169 -19.41 1.15 -9.77
N GLU A 170 -18.65 0.47 -8.90
CA GLU A 170 -17.68 1.09 -8.01
C GLU A 170 -16.47 1.60 -8.77
N PHE A 171 -16.00 0.89 -9.80
CA PHE A 171 -14.96 1.35 -10.72
C PHE A 171 -15.34 2.72 -11.31
N ILE A 172 -16.51 2.82 -11.94
CA ILE A 172 -16.95 4.06 -12.57
C ILE A 172 -17.32 5.14 -11.55
N LEU A 173 -18.17 4.84 -10.57
CA LEU A 173 -18.80 5.84 -9.70
C LEU A 173 -18.06 6.09 -8.40
N GLY A 174 -17.16 5.19 -8.01
CA GLY A 174 -16.45 5.22 -6.73
C GLY A 174 -17.15 4.36 -5.70
N ILE A 175 -16.46 4.17 -4.57
CA ILE A 175 -17.05 3.55 -3.38
C ILE A 175 -17.74 4.64 -2.56
N LYS A 176 -18.80 4.27 -1.84
CA LYS A 176 -19.51 5.17 -0.94
C LYS A 176 -18.53 5.89 0.01
N GLY A 177 -18.49 7.22 -0.08
CA GLY A 177 -17.60 8.08 0.72
C GLY A 177 -16.39 8.63 -0.04
N ASP A 178 -16.09 8.11 -1.25
CA ASP A 178 -15.13 8.72 -2.16
C ASP A 178 -15.86 9.69 -3.09
N ASN A 179 -15.61 10.99 -2.93
CA ASN A 179 -16.23 12.04 -3.74
C ASN A 179 -15.44 12.35 -5.02
N ARG A 180 -14.30 11.69 -5.24
CA ARG A 180 -13.45 11.93 -6.41
C ARG A 180 -14.12 11.45 -7.70
N GLU A 181 -13.96 12.23 -8.75
CA GLU A 181 -14.44 11.81 -10.07
C GLU A 181 -13.66 10.59 -10.60
N PHE A 182 -14.23 9.89 -11.58
CA PHE A 182 -13.59 8.72 -12.19
C PHE A 182 -12.16 9.00 -12.65
N TRP A 183 -11.95 10.14 -13.33
CA TRP A 183 -10.66 10.51 -13.87
C TRP A 183 -9.64 10.87 -12.79
N GLU A 184 -10.06 11.55 -11.72
CA GLU A 184 -9.20 11.84 -10.58
C GLU A 184 -8.72 10.55 -9.88
N ARG A 185 -9.63 9.57 -9.73
CA ARG A 185 -9.29 8.24 -9.18
C ARG A 185 -8.36 7.46 -10.10
N LEU A 186 -8.57 7.55 -11.40
CA LEU A 186 -7.70 6.92 -12.37
C LEU A 186 -6.32 7.62 -12.44
N GLU A 187 -6.29 8.94 -12.21
CA GLU A 187 -5.06 9.73 -12.13
C GLU A 187 -4.25 9.46 -10.87
N SER A 188 -4.88 9.00 -9.78
CA SER A 188 -4.15 8.61 -8.56
C SER A 188 -3.37 7.29 -8.71
N LEU A 189 -3.66 6.50 -9.75
CA LEU A 189 -2.92 5.29 -10.10
C LEU A 189 -1.58 5.63 -10.77
N SER A 190 -0.64 4.69 -10.73
CA SER A 190 0.61 4.84 -11.47
C SER A 190 0.36 4.90 -13.00
N PRO A 191 1.22 5.61 -13.77
CA PRO A 191 1.00 5.81 -15.21
C PRO A 191 0.86 4.50 -15.99
N ILE A 192 1.61 3.46 -15.60
CA ILE A 192 1.55 2.13 -16.21
C ILE A 192 0.14 1.55 -16.03
N TRP A 193 -0.33 1.45 -14.78
CA TRP A 193 -1.62 0.85 -14.48
C TRP A 193 -2.81 1.65 -14.98
N ARG A 194 -2.69 2.99 -15.05
CA ARG A 194 -3.67 3.84 -15.74
C ARG A 194 -3.86 3.41 -17.19
N ILE A 195 -2.77 3.24 -17.93
CA ILE A 195 -2.82 2.81 -19.34
C ILE A 195 -3.38 1.40 -19.46
N HIS A 196 -2.93 0.47 -18.60
CA HIS A 196 -3.43 -0.91 -18.62
C HIS A 196 -4.93 -0.98 -18.36
N LEU A 197 -5.44 -0.33 -17.32
CA LEU A 197 -6.86 -0.32 -17.01
C LEU A 197 -7.67 0.36 -18.12
N LEU A 198 -7.18 1.45 -18.71
CA LEU A 198 -7.85 2.06 -19.87
C LEU A 198 -7.88 1.12 -21.07
N LYS A 199 -6.79 0.42 -21.39
CA LYS A 199 -6.78 -0.56 -22.48
C LYS A 199 -7.74 -1.72 -22.22
N ILE A 200 -7.81 -2.21 -20.99
CA ILE A 200 -8.73 -3.29 -20.62
C ILE A 200 -10.18 -2.81 -20.72
N THR A 201 -10.44 -1.59 -20.26
CA THR A 201 -11.80 -1.06 -20.14
C THR A 201 -12.32 -0.37 -21.41
N LEU A 202 -11.46 0.02 -22.35
CA LEU A 202 -11.80 0.61 -23.65
C LEU A 202 -11.53 -0.33 -24.83
N GLY A 203 -10.75 -1.39 -24.62
CA GLY A 203 -10.40 -2.36 -25.67
C GLY A 203 -11.59 -3.22 -26.08
N ASP A 204 -11.53 -3.75 -27.31
CA ASP A 204 -12.50 -4.74 -27.80
C ASP A 204 -12.42 -5.99 -26.89
N PRO A 205 -13.53 -6.43 -26.27
CA PRO A 205 -13.55 -7.64 -25.45
C PRO A 205 -13.07 -8.89 -26.21
N LYS A 206 -13.08 -8.86 -27.55
CA LYS A 206 -12.58 -9.95 -28.41
C LYS A 206 -11.08 -9.85 -28.76
N GLY A 207 -10.43 -8.71 -28.49
CA GLY A 207 -9.06 -8.40 -28.94
C GLY A 207 -7.94 -8.59 -27.90
N ASN A 208 -8.27 -8.85 -26.63
CA ASN A 208 -7.27 -8.89 -25.55
C ASN A 208 -6.76 -10.32 -25.28
N MET A 209 -5.95 -10.90 -26.16
CA MET A 209 -5.28 -12.19 -25.93
C MET A 209 -3.81 -12.10 -25.47
N ASN A 210 -3.21 -10.91 -25.41
CA ASN A 210 -1.77 -10.77 -25.12
C ASN A 210 -1.43 -9.85 -23.93
N LEU A 211 -2.38 -9.55 -23.03
CA LEU A 211 -1.98 -8.92 -21.77
C LEU A 211 -1.39 -9.99 -20.83
N PRO A 212 -0.22 -9.76 -20.22
CA PRO A 212 0.42 -10.72 -19.31
C PRO A 212 -0.38 -10.98 -18.02
N LEU A 213 -1.47 -10.25 -17.79
CA LEU A 213 -2.37 -10.43 -16.67
C LEU A 213 -3.71 -11.00 -17.15
N SER A 214 -3.96 -12.27 -16.85
CA SER A 214 -5.30 -12.87 -16.85
C SER A 214 -6.12 -12.27 -15.71
N LEU A 215 -6.46 -10.99 -15.81
CA LEU A 215 -7.27 -10.34 -14.80
C LEU A 215 -8.63 -11.03 -14.73
N PRO A 216 -9.10 -11.44 -13.54
CA PRO A 216 -10.46 -11.89 -13.34
C PRO A 216 -11.37 -10.67 -13.46
N ILE A 217 -11.65 -10.25 -14.69
CA ILE A 217 -12.70 -9.31 -15.00
C ILE A 217 -13.99 -9.98 -14.54
N THR A 218 -14.60 -9.45 -13.48
CA THR A 218 -15.88 -9.96 -12.98
C THR A 218 -16.88 -10.01 -14.13
N ALA A 219 -17.66 -11.08 -14.22
CA ALA A 219 -18.51 -11.41 -15.38
C ALA A 219 -19.49 -10.29 -15.81
N ASP A 220 -19.72 -9.31 -14.93
CA ASP A 220 -20.60 -8.17 -15.16
C ASP A 220 -19.98 -7.05 -16.03
N PHE A 221 -18.65 -6.96 -16.13
CA PHE A 221 -17.95 -5.87 -16.83
C PHE A 221 -18.37 -5.72 -18.30
N PRO A 222 -18.35 -6.77 -19.16
CA PRO A 222 -18.56 -6.59 -20.60
C PRO A 222 -19.98 -6.14 -20.97
N SER A 223 -20.98 -6.56 -20.20
CA SER A 223 -22.39 -6.28 -20.51
C SER A 223 -22.81 -4.84 -20.20
N GLN A 224 -22.18 -4.19 -19.21
CA GLN A 224 -22.48 -2.83 -18.79
C GLN A 224 -21.50 -1.79 -19.35
N GLN A 225 -20.38 -2.24 -19.92
CA GLN A 225 -19.32 -1.41 -20.50
C GLN A 225 -19.87 -0.35 -21.46
N SER A 226 -20.57 -0.77 -22.52
CA SER A 226 -21.02 0.14 -23.60
C SER A 226 -21.94 1.27 -23.11
N LYS A 227 -22.90 0.95 -22.25
CA LYS A 227 -23.91 1.91 -21.75
C LYS A 227 -23.30 2.96 -20.82
N TYR A 228 -22.37 2.57 -19.96
CA TYR A 228 -21.72 3.51 -19.04
C TYR A 228 -20.63 4.33 -19.73
N TRP A 229 -19.88 3.74 -20.66
CA TRP A 229 -18.86 4.46 -21.40
C TRP A 229 -19.42 5.58 -22.26
N GLN A 230 -20.54 5.37 -22.93
CA GLN A 230 -21.24 6.46 -23.62
C GLN A 230 -21.49 7.63 -22.65
N LYS A 231 -22.04 7.35 -21.47
CA LYS A 231 -22.35 8.40 -20.48
C LYS A 231 -21.12 9.16 -19.96
N ILE A 232 -19.98 8.48 -19.77
CA ILE A 232 -18.73 9.08 -19.27
C ILE A 232 -18.03 9.87 -20.38
N MET A 233 -17.92 9.27 -21.56
CA MET A 233 -17.26 9.88 -22.71
C MET A 233 -18.08 11.06 -23.22
N ASP A 234 -19.41 10.98 -23.25
CA ASP A 234 -20.26 12.10 -23.67
C ASP A 234 -20.05 13.34 -22.78
N ARG A 235 -19.82 13.17 -21.47
CA ARG A 235 -19.52 14.31 -20.59
C ARG A 235 -18.18 14.96 -20.92
N ARG A 236 -17.13 14.15 -21.12
CA ARG A 236 -15.80 14.68 -21.45
C ARG A 236 -15.73 15.21 -22.87
N LEU A 237 -16.35 14.54 -23.83
CA LEU A 237 -16.43 14.99 -25.21
C LEU A 237 -17.19 16.31 -25.27
N ASN A 238 -18.32 16.45 -24.57
CA ASN A 238 -19.02 17.72 -24.45
C ASN A 238 -18.18 18.80 -23.77
N PHE A 239 -17.39 18.45 -22.75
CA PHE A 239 -16.48 19.40 -22.11
C PHE A 239 -15.39 19.88 -23.08
N ILE A 240 -14.70 18.96 -23.76
CA ILE A 240 -13.64 19.26 -24.73
C ILE A 240 -14.21 20.05 -25.91
N LEU A 241 -15.34 19.63 -26.48
CA LEU A 241 -16.02 20.33 -27.56
C LEU A 241 -16.45 21.74 -27.13
N LYS A 242 -16.88 21.93 -25.88
CA LYS A 242 -17.23 23.25 -25.33
C LYS A 242 -16.00 24.13 -25.10
N GLU A 243 -14.89 23.54 -24.67
CA GLU A 243 -13.59 24.22 -24.50
C GLU A 243 -13.05 24.69 -25.87
N GLU A 244 -13.06 23.81 -26.87
CA GLU A 244 -12.60 24.10 -28.23
C GLU A 244 -13.49 25.13 -28.93
N THR A 245 -14.81 24.99 -28.86
CA THR A 245 -15.73 25.99 -29.43
C THR A 245 -15.54 27.35 -28.77
N ARG A 246 -15.33 27.40 -27.45
CA ARG A 246 -15.02 28.66 -26.74
C ARG A 246 -13.71 29.29 -27.20
N SER A 247 -12.68 28.49 -27.42
CA SER A 247 -11.39 28.96 -27.98
C SER A 247 -11.55 29.46 -29.42
N PHE A 248 -12.30 28.74 -30.24
CA PHE A 248 -12.60 29.10 -31.62
C PHE A 248 -13.38 30.41 -31.73
N TRP A 249 -14.40 30.63 -30.87
CA TRP A 249 -15.14 31.90 -30.82
C TRP A 249 -14.27 33.08 -30.40
N LYS A 250 -13.30 32.89 -29.50
CA LYS A 250 -12.32 33.94 -29.14
C LYS A 250 -11.44 34.31 -30.33
N LEU A 251 -10.96 33.32 -31.10
CA LEU A 251 -10.17 33.55 -32.31
C LEU A 251 -10.98 34.32 -33.38
N ILE A 252 -12.23 33.93 -33.62
CA ILE A 252 -13.13 34.65 -34.53
C ILE A 252 -13.35 36.09 -34.05
N SER A 253 -13.61 36.29 -32.76
CA SER A 253 -13.81 37.63 -32.20
C SER A 253 -12.58 38.53 -32.39
N LEU A 254 -11.37 38.00 -32.19
CA LEU A 254 -10.13 38.74 -32.42
C LEU A 254 -9.91 39.05 -33.91
N PHE A 255 -10.24 38.11 -34.79
CA PHE A 255 -10.14 38.29 -36.24
C PHE A 255 -11.12 39.37 -36.74
N ILE A 256 -12.36 39.35 -36.27
CA ILE A 256 -13.35 40.40 -36.58
C ILE A 256 -12.87 41.77 -36.07
N LEU A 257 -12.33 41.83 -34.85
CA LEU A 257 -11.78 43.08 -34.30
C LEU A 257 -10.62 43.60 -35.16
N ALA A 258 -9.72 42.71 -35.60
CA ALA A 258 -8.60 43.06 -36.47
C ALA A 258 -9.06 43.58 -37.83
N ILE A 259 -10.10 42.98 -38.43
CA ILE A 259 -10.73 43.46 -39.66
C ILE A 259 -11.32 44.86 -39.45
N ILE A 260 -12.11 45.06 -38.38
CA ILE A 260 -12.71 46.37 -38.08
C ILE A 260 -11.61 47.42 -37.91
N ILE A 261 -10.54 47.10 -37.18
CA ILE A 261 -9.39 47.99 -37.02
C ILE A 261 -8.76 48.30 -38.38
N PHE A 262 -8.48 47.28 -39.20
CA PHE A 262 -7.80 47.44 -40.49
C PHE A 262 -8.61 48.27 -41.50
N PHE A 263 -9.94 48.08 -41.54
CA PHE A 263 -10.80 48.78 -42.51
C PHE A 263 -11.33 50.12 -41.99
N CYS A 264 -11.61 50.27 -40.69
CA CYS A 264 -12.20 51.50 -40.15
C CYS A 264 -11.16 52.57 -39.77
N LEU A 265 -9.95 52.20 -39.31
CA LEU A 265 -8.92 53.19 -38.99
C LEU A 265 -8.51 54.08 -40.17
N PRO A 266 -8.22 53.56 -41.38
CA PRO A 266 -7.86 54.42 -42.50
C PRO A 266 -9.01 55.35 -42.91
N PHE A 267 -10.26 54.92 -42.76
CA PHE A 267 -11.44 55.75 -43.04
C PHE A 267 -11.58 56.90 -42.03
N ILE A 268 -11.35 56.64 -40.74
CA ILE A 268 -11.37 57.67 -39.69
C ILE A 268 -10.22 58.67 -39.88
N ILE A 269 -9.01 58.18 -40.20
CA ILE A 269 -7.84 59.04 -40.45
C ILE A 269 -8.07 59.93 -41.68
N PHE A 270 -8.63 59.36 -42.75
CA PHE A 270 -8.94 60.10 -43.98
C PHE A 270 -9.99 61.20 -43.75
N PHE A 271 -11.05 60.91 -42.99
CA PHE A 271 -12.09 61.89 -42.68
C PHE A 271 -11.60 63.03 -41.76
N ASN A 272 -10.69 62.74 -40.83
CA ASN A 272 -10.11 63.78 -39.96
C ASN A 272 -9.15 64.71 -40.72
N TRP A 273 -8.63 64.30 -41.89
CA TRP A 273 -7.73 65.10 -42.70
C TRP A 273 -8.46 66.14 -43.57
N PHE A 274 -9.76 65.94 -43.81
CA PHE A 274 -10.61 66.84 -44.60
C PHE A 274 -11.42 67.84 -43.74
N LYS A 275 -11.20 67.86 -42.43
CA LYS A 275 -11.79 68.82 -41.49
C LYS A 275 -10.75 69.86 -41.09
#